data_AF-R1FZ01-F1
#
_entry.id   AF-R1FZ01-F1
#
_cell.length_a   1.000
_cell.length_b   1.000
_cell.length_c   1.000
_cell.angle_alpha   90.00
_cell.angle_beta   90.00
_cell.angle_gamma   90.00
#
_symmetry.space_group_name_H-M   'P 1'
#
loop_
_entity.id
_entity.type
_entity.pdbx_description
1 polymer ?
#
loop_
_entity_poly.entity_id
_entity_poly.type
_entity_poly.pdbx_seq_one_letter_code
_entity_poly.pdbx_strand_id
1 'polypeptide(L)'
;MEEYESVGEVDGTWSDETEFAALDAQIEAAEAAEEAALAQPVLAVVGRPNVGKSTLVNRILGRREAVVQDVPGVTRDRVAYDAYWGGRKFTLVDTGGWEPDATGLQASVAAQAELAMQTADAVLLVIDATVGATATDEAVSKVLRRSKKPVLLAANKVDDDRLLADTASLWSLGLGEPHPVSALHGRSSGDLLDAILKALPESPREGGAVTSGPRRVALVGKPNVGKSSLLNKLSGEQRSVVDSVAGTTVDPVDSLVELDGETWRFVDTAGLRKRVNFAAGAEYYASLRTKTAIDAAEVAIVLLDAAEPLSEQDLRVLTMVVEAGRACVLAFNKWDLVDEDRRHAMVRELDRGLVRVPWAEKVNISALTGRSVRKLAPALRTALKSWDQRVPTGQLNAWLSDLIAATPPPVRSGKQPKVLFATQAGIRPPTLVLFTTGFLEAGYRRFIERKFREQFGFTGSPVRVNVRVREKKAKPKVGGKAARTR
;
A
#
# COMPACT_ATOMS: atom_id res chain seq x y z
N MET A 1 -38.06 12.82 20.66
CA MET A 1 -39.03 12.97 21.76
C MET A 1 -39.58 11.57 21.97
N GLU A 2 -38.95 10.72 22.78
CA GLU A 2 -37.72 10.84 23.59
C GLU A 2 -36.85 9.58 23.33
N GLU A 3 -35.58 9.46 23.70
CA GLU A 3 -34.64 10.30 24.47
C GLU A 3 -33.36 10.59 23.64
N TYR A 4 -32.50 11.52 24.08
CA TYR A 4 -31.07 11.67 23.72
C TYR A 4 -30.42 12.57 24.80
N GLU A 5 -30.25 12.05 26.01
CA GLU A 5 -29.67 12.82 27.12
C GLU A 5 -28.19 12.51 27.43
N SER A 6 -27.48 13.56 27.86
CA SER A 6 -26.10 13.57 28.35
C SER A 6 -25.04 12.82 27.53
N VAL A 7 -24.62 13.40 26.40
CA VAL A 7 -23.20 13.30 26.02
C VAL A 7 -22.41 14.16 27.02
N GLY A 8 -21.81 13.53 28.03
CA GLY A 8 -20.95 14.21 28.99
C GLY A 8 -19.75 14.88 28.32
N GLU A 9 -19.37 16.09 28.77
CA GLU A 9 -18.07 16.68 28.42
C GLU A 9 -16.96 15.85 29.09
N VAL A 10 -16.44 14.85 28.39
CA VAL A 10 -15.31 14.04 28.87
C VAL A 10 -14.05 14.90 28.85
N ASP A 11 -13.59 15.30 30.03
CA ASP A 11 -12.43 16.21 30.19
C ASP A 11 -11.07 15.54 29.90
N GLY A 12 -11.09 14.22 29.67
CA GLY A 12 -9.92 13.39 29.39
C GLY A 12 -9.31 12.73 30.62
N THR A 13 -9.99 12.75 31.76
CA THR A 13 -9.58 12.08 33.00
C THR A 13 -10.47 10.86 33.23
N TRP A 14 -9.97 9.67 32.87
CA TRP A 14 -10.63 8.39 33.11
C TRP A 14 -10.38 7.94 34.55
N SER A 15 -11.42 7.47 35.25
CA SER A 15 -11.34 7.19 36.70
C SER A 15 -11.59 5.73 37.10
N ASP A 16 -12.00 4.85 36.18
CA ASP A 16 -12.34 3.45 36.48
C ASP A 16 -11.93 2.50 35.32
N GLU A 17 -11.55 1.27 35.64
CA GLU A 17 -11.17 0.22 34.67
C GLU A 17 -12.38 -0.28 33.85
N THR A 18 -13.59 -0.12 34.38
CA THR A 18 -14.84 -0.57 33.72
C THR A 18 -15.15 0.17 32.42
N GLU A 19 -14.70 1.41 32.25
CA GLU A 19 -14.86 2.19 31.02
C GLU A 19 -13.99 1.66 29.87
N PHE A 20 -12.86 1.00 30.18
CA PHE A 20 -12.00 0.35 29.18
C PHE A 20 -12.61 -0.94 28.63
N ALA A 21 -13.13 -1.80 29.51
CA ALA A 21 -13.71 -3.09 29.11
C ALA A 21 -14.92 -2.94 28.16
N ALA A 22 -15.73 -1.89 28.34
CA ALA A 22 -16.85 -1.58 27.45
C ALA A 22 -16.42 -1.12 26.06
N LEU A 23 -15.23 -0.52 25.93
CA LEU A 23 -14.65 -0.09 24.66
C LEU A 23 -13.96 -1.26 23.92
N ASP A 24 -13.23 -2.10 24.64
CA ASP A 24 -12.55 -3.27 24.05
C ASP A 24 -13.57 -4.25 23.44
N ALA A 25 -14.69 -4.53 24.12
CA ALA A 25 -15.76 -5.37 23.57
C ALA A 25 -16.41 -4.81 22.29
N GLN A 26 -16.43 -3.48 22.12
CA GLN A 26 -16.91 -2.83 20.88
C GLN A 26 -15.87 -2.90 19.76
N ILE A 27 -14.58 -2.97 20.10
CA ILE A 27 -13.48 -3.13 19.14
C ILE A 27 -13.41 -4.57 18.65
N GLU A 28 -13.47 -5.57 19.53
CA GLU A 28 -13.47 -7.00 19.13
C GLU A 28 -14.64 -7.34 18.20
N ALA A 29 -15.82 -6.77 18.44
CA ALA A 29 -16.98 -6.92 17.56
C ALA A 29 -16.79 -6.28 16.17
N ALA A 30 -16.00 -5.20 16.08
CA ALA A 30 -15.64 -4.58 14.80
C ALA A 30 -14.54 -5.38 14.06
N GLU A 31 -13.58 -5.94 14.79
CA GLU A 31 -12.49 -6.78 14.24
C GLU A 31 -13.03 -8.10 13.67
N ALA A 32 -14.02 -8.73 14.34
CA ALA A 32 -14.71 -9.91 13.80
C ALA A 32 -15.50 -9.63 12.51
N ALA A 33 -15.99 -8.39 12.32
CA ALA A 33 -16.61 -7.97 11.06
C ALA A 33 -15.56 -7.67 9.96
N GLU A 34 -14.34 -7.25 10.35
CA GLU A 34 -13.23 -6.97 9.43
C GLU A 34 -12.70 -8.27 8.76
N GLU A 35 -12.72 -9.40 9.46
CA GLU A 35 -12.25 -10.70 8.94
C GLU A 35 -13.16 -11.25 7.81
N ALA A 36 -14.45 -10.87 7.80
CA ALA A 36 -15.36 -11.19 6.70
C ALA A 36 -15.14 -10.31 5.44
N ALA A 37 -14.39 -9.20 5.54
CA ALA A 37 -14.22 -8.18 4.49
C ALA A 37 -12.96 -8.39 3.62
N LEU A 38 -12.41 -9.60 3.56
CA LEU A 38 -11.11 -9.90 2.93
C LEU A 38 -11.07 -9.83 1.39
N ALA A 39 -12.21 -9.65 0.70
CA ALA A 39 -12.24 -9.40 -0.73
C ALA A 39 -12.03 -7.90 -1.04
N GLN A 40 -11.03 -7.56 -1.85
CA GLN A 40 -10.87 -6.18 -2.34
C GLN A 40 -12.03 -5.84 -3.29
N PRO A 41 -12.78 -4.74 -3.05
CA PRO A 41 -13.89 -4.36 -3.89
C PRO A 41 -13.44 -4.08 -5.32
N VAL A 42 -14.21 -4.57 -6.28
CA VAL A 42 -13.90 -4.43 -7.71
C VAL A 42 -14.80 -3.36 -8.33
N LEU A 43 -14.19 -2.39 -9.00
CA LEU A 43 -14.86 -1.38 -9.82
C LEU A 43 -14.62 -1.66 -11.31
N ALA A 44 -15.67 -1.95 -12.07
CA ALA A 44 -15.58 -2.05 -13.52
C ALA A 44 -15.85 -0.69 -14.18
N VAL A 45 -15.01 -0.28 -15.13
CA VAL A 45 -15.17 0.96 -15.90
C VAL A 45 -15.66 0.63 -17.31
N VAL A 46 -16.89 1.01 -17.61
CA VAL A 46 -17.64 0.68 -18.83
C VAL A 46 -18.03 1.95 -19.59
N GLY A 47 -18.28 1.84 -20.90
CA GLY A 47 -18.70 2.96 -21.75
C GLY A 47 -18.26 2.76 -23.19
N ARG A 48 -18.83 3.52 -24.14
CA ARG A 48 -18.48 3.43 -25.56
C ARG A 48 -17.00 3.84 -25.82
N PRO A 49 -16.44 3.57 -27.01
CA PRO A 49 -15.12 4.08 -27.41
C PRO A 49 -15.04 5.62 -27.32
N ASN A 50 -13.83 6.15 -27.15
CA ASN A 50 -13.48 7.58 -27.21
C ASN A 50 -14.13 8.53 -26.18
N VAL A 51 -14.88 8.01 -25.19
CA VAL A 51 -15.37 8.78 -24.01
C VAL A 51 -14.27 9.15 -23.01
N GLY A 52 -13.04 8.67 -23.21
CA GLY A 52 -11.91 8.92 -22.30
C GLY A 52 -11.83 7.98 -21.09
N LYS A 53 -12.37 6.74 -21.18
CA LYS A 53 -12.25 5.70 -20.14
C LYS A 53 -10.81 5.57 -19.64
N SER A 54 -9.87 5.21 -20.52
CA SER A 54 -8.50 4.93 -20.12
C SER A 54 -7.77 6.18 -19.61
N THR A 55 -8.14 7.39 -20.08
CA THR A 55 -7.68 8.66 -19.49
C THR A 55 -8.14 8.81 -18.03
N LEU A 56 -9.39 8.45 -17.74
CA LEU A 56 -9.96 8.49 -16.38
C LEU A 56 -9.34 7.42 -15.48
N VAL A 57 -9.13 6.20 -15.99
CA VAL A 57 -8.39 5.13 -15.30
C VAL A 57 -6.99 5.60 -14.90
N ASN A 58 -6.24 6.20 -15.83
CA ASN A 58 -4.89 6.71 -15.58
C ASN A 58 -4.87 7.81 -14.50
N ARG A 59 -5.93 8.63 -14.44
CA ARG A 59 -6.10 9.62 -13.36
C ARG A 59 -6.34 8.94 -12.01
N ILE A 60 -7.23 7.95 -11.96
CA ILE A 60 -7.56 7.20 -10.73
C ILE A 60 -6.31 6.49 -10.16
N LEU A 61 -5.45 5.95 -11.02
CA LEU A 61 -4.24 5.22 -10.59
C LEU A 61 -3.09 6.13 -10.10
N GLY A 62 -3.15 7.45 -10.34
CA GLY A 62 -2.17 8.43 -9.84
C GLY A 62 -0.72 8.25 -10.35
N ARG A 63 -0.48 7.30 -11.26
CA ARG A 63 0.83 6.96 -11.84
C ARG A 63 0.72 6.90 -13.37
N ARG A 64 1.82 7.24 -14.06
CA ARG A 64 1.97 7.01 -15.52
C ARG A 64 2.27 5.54 -15.82
N GLU A 65 1.41 4.62 -15.38
CA GLU A 65 1.60 3.17 -15.57
C GLU A 65 0.71 2.55 -16.65
N ALA A 66 -0.22 3.31 -17.24
CA ALA A 66 -0.60 3.05 -18.62
C ALA A 66 0.46 3.67 -19.54
N VAL A 67 1.32 2.80 -20.08
CA VAL A 67 1.95 3.07 -21.36
C VAL A 67 0.83 3.13 -22.40
N VAL A 68 0.46 4.36 -22.78
CA VAL A 68 -0.25 4.62 -24.03
C VAL A 68 0.70 4.27 -25.16
N GLN A 69 0.63 3.01 -25.59
CA GLN A 69 1.02 2.61 -26.93
C GLN A 69 -0.25 2.64 -27.76
N ASP A 70 -0.49 3.77 -28.42
CA ASP A 70 -1.38 3.84 -29.57
C ASP A 70 -0.70 3.10 -30.73
N VAL A 71 -0.78 1.76 -30.68
CA VAL A 71 -0.44 0.87 -31.79
C VAL A 71 -1.74 0.17 -32.18
N PRO A 72 -2.40 0.59 -33.28
CA PRO A 72 -3.58 -0.09 -33.79
C PRO A 72 -3.27 -1.56 -34.09
N GLY A 73 -4.16 -2.47 -33.68
CA GLY A 73 -4.09 -3.89 -34.07
C GLY A 73 -3.50 -4.88 -33.05
N VAL A 74 -3.55 -4.61 -31.74
CA VAL A 74 -3.23 -5.64 -30.71
C VAL A 74 -4.35 -5.78 -29.67
N THR A 75 -5.02 -6.93 -29.71
CA THR A 75 -6.01 -7.36 -28.72
C THR A 75 -5.38 -7.41 -27.32
N ARG A 76 -5.90 -6.64 -26.38
CA ARG A 76 -5.48 -6.69 -24.96
C ARG A 76 -6.55 -7.41 -24.13
N ASP A 77 -6.11 -8.41 -23.38
CA ASP A 77 -6.90 -9.02 -22.32
C ASP A 77 -7.23 -7.99 -21.21
N ARG A 78 -8.27 -8.30 -20.43
CA ARG A 78 -8.79 -7.45 -19.36
C ARG A 78 -7.70 -7.05 -18.37
N VAL A 79 -7.38 -5.76 -18.31
CA VAL A 79 -6.37 -5.26 -17.38
C VAL A 79 -7.06 -4.82 -16.09
N ALA A 80 -6.72 -5.53 -15.01
CA ALA A 80 -7.05 -5.14 -13.64
C ALA A 80 -5.89 -4.34 -13.05
N TYR A 81 -6.21 -3.27 -12.33
CA TYR A 81 -5.25 -2.35 -11.73
C TYR A 81 -5.58 -2.11 -10.25
N ASP A 82 -4.58 -2.10 -9.38
CA ASP A 82 -4.76 -1.73 -7.98
C ASP A 82 -4.92 -0.21 -7.85
N ALA A 83 -6.07 0.23 -7.36
CA ALA A 83 -6.37 1.64 -7.11
C ALA A 83 -6.44 1.94 -5.59
N TYR A 84 -6.09 3.17 -5.23
CA TYR A 84 -6.05 3.61 -3.84
C TYR A 84 -6.53 5.06 -3.72
N TRP A 85 -7.57 5.27 -2.91
CA TRP A 85 -8.11 6.59 -2.60
C TRP A 85 -8.62 6.61 -1.16
N GLY A 86 -8.58 7.76 -0.48
CA GLY A 86 -9.19 7.95 0.84
C GLY A 86 -8.75 6.98 1.96
N GLY A 87 -7.64 6.25 1.80
CA GLY A 87 -7.22 5.20 2.74
C GLY A 87 -7.75 3.79 2.45
N ARG A 88 -8.52 3.60 1.37
CA ARG A 88 -9.10 2.32 0.93
C ARG A 88 -8.47 1.85 -0.38
N LYS A 89 -8.30 0.53 -0.49
CA LYS A 89 -7.94 -0.16 -1.74
C LYS A 89 -9.18 -0.69 -2.42
N PHE A 90 -9.14 -0.70 -3.75
CA PHE A 90 -10.11 -1.32 -4.63
C PHE A 90 -9.42 -1.71 -5.95
N THR A 91 -9.88 -2.75 -6.61
CA THR A 91 -9.37 -3.17 -7.92
C THR A 91 -10.18 -2.49 -9.01
N LEU A 92 -9.53 -1.81 -9.94
CA LEU A 92 -10.18 -1.20 -11.10
C LEU A 92 -9.99 -2.09 -12.33
N VAL A 93 -11.07 -2.43 -13.03
CA VAL A 93 -11.05 -3.22 -14.28
C VAL A 93 -11.50 -2.34 -15.45
N ASP A 94 -10.61 -2.05 -16.41
CA ASP A 94 -11.00 -1.39 -17.67
C ASP A 94 -11.56 -2.46 -18.63
N THR A 95 -12.78 -2.27 -19.13
CA THR A 95 -13.39 -3.20 -20.10
C THR A 95 -13.04 -2.87 -21.57
N GLY A 96 -12.19 -1.88 -21.82
CA GLY A 96 -11.84 -1.42 -23.17
C GLY A 96 -10.87 -2.35 -23.92
N GLY A 97 -11.25 -2.84 -25.11
CA GLY A 97 -10.27 -3.41 -26.03
C GLY A 97 -10.72 -4.38 -27.13
N TRP A 98 -12.01 -4.68 -27.30
CA TRP A 98 -12.49 -5.36 -28.52
C TRP A 98 -13.07 -4.33 -29.49
N GLU A 99 -12.58 -4.33 -30.73
CA GLU A 99 -13.25 -3.67 -31.86
C GLU A 99 -14.46 -4.51 -32.26
N PRO A 100 -15.70 -4.01 -32.13
CA PRO A 100 -16.82 -4.56 -32.86
C PRO A 100 -16.86 -3.89 -34.25
N ASP A 101 -17.10 -4.68 -35.30
CA ASP A 101 -17.52 -4.13 -36.58
C ASP A 101 -18.71 -3.17 -36.37
N ALA A 102 -18.82 -2.14 -37.21
CA ALA A 102 -19.75 -1.02 -37.03
C ALA A 102 -21.24 -1.45 -36.91
N THR A 103 -21.58 -2.67 -37.34
CA THR A 103 -22.88 -3.32 -37.24
C THR A 103 -23.20 -3.93 -35.86
N GLY A 104 -22.22 -4.05 -34.94
CA GLY A 104 -22.36 -4.78 -33.65
C GLY A 104 -22.01 -4.00 -32.37
N LEU A 105 -21.63 -2.72 -32.48
CA LEU A 105 -21.11 -1.93 -31.34
C LEU A 105 -22.03 -1.92 -30.10
N GLN A 106 -23.34 -1.75 -30.29
CA GLN A 106 -24.30 -1.69 -29.19
C GLN A 106 -24.38 -3.02 -28.43
N ALA A 107 -24.37 -4.16 -29.13
CA ALA A 107 -24.40 -5.49 -28.52
C ALA A 107 -23.09 -5.80 -27.78
N SER A 108 -21.94 -5.39 -28.34
CA SER A 108 -20.63 -5.58 -27.71
C SER A 108 -20.49 -4.81 -26.40
N VAL A 109 -20.85 -3.53 -26.36
CA VAL A 109 -20.78 -2.73 -25.12
C VAL A 109 -21.85 -3.17 -24.11
N ALA A 110 -23.03 -3.63 -24.56
CA ALA A 110 -24.03 -4.26 -23.69
C ALA A 110 -23.50 -5.54 -23.03
N ALA A 111 -22.84 -6.43 -23.77
CA ALA A 111 -22.22 -7.64 -23.22
C ALA A 111 -21.07 -7.32 -22.23
N GLN A 112 -20.32 -6.24 -22.46
CA GLN A 112 -19.34 -5.74 -21.48
C GLN A 112 -20.02 -5.26 -20.18
N ALA A 113 -21.17 -4.62 -20.28
CA ALA A 113 -21.95 -4.15 -19.13
C ALA A 113 -22.54 -5.33 -18.32
N GLU A 114 -23.11 -6.35 -18.97
CA GLU A 114 -23.52 -7.60 -18.31
C GLU A 114 -22.33 -8.30 -17.64
N LEU A 115 -21.20 -8.35 -18.36
CA LEU A 115 -19.89 -8.79 -17.87
C LEU A 115 -19.50 -8.12 -16.53
N ALA A 116 -19.49 -6.79 -16.53
CA ALA A 116 -19.18 -5.95 -15.38
C ALA A 116 -20.14 -6.19 -14.20
N MET A 117 -21.44 -6.29 -14.46
CA MET A 117 -22.46 -6.56 -13.44
C MET A 117 -22.24 -7.89 -12.72
N GLN A 118 -21.75 -8.92 -13.42
CA GLN A 118 -21.44 -10.22 -12.81
C GLN A 118 -20.18 -10.13 -11.94
N THR A 119 -19.09 -9.55 -12.43
CA THR A 119 -17.75 -9.68 -11.81
C THR A 119 -17.31 -8.53 -10.90
N ALA A 120 -17.87 -7.33 -11.03
CA ALA A 120 -17.49 -6.17 -10.22
C ALA A 120 -18.50 -5.89 -9.10
N ASP A 121 -18.09 -5.25 -8.00
CA ASP A 121 -18.97 -4.87 -6.89
C ASP A 121 -19.71 -3.55 -7.15
N ALA A 122 -19.10 -2.66 -7.94
CA ALA A 122 -19.76 -1.50 -8.52
C ALA A 122 -19.34 -1.29 -9.98
N VAL A 123 -20.16 -0.59 -10.77
CA VAL A 123 -19.88 -0.28 -12.17
C VAL A 123 -19.87 1.24 -12.37
N LEU A 124 -18.84 1.75 -13.04
CA LEU A 124 -18.74 3.14 -13.47
C LEU A 124 -19.01 3.23 -14.97
N LEU A 125 -20.16 3.80 -15.36
CA LEU A 125 -20.45 4.14 -16.75
C LEU A 125 -19.84 5.51 -17.08
N VAL A 126 -18.92 5.56 -18.04
CA VAL A 126 -18.29 6.80 -18.52
C VAL A 126 -18.94 7.25 -19.83
N ILE A 127 -19.46 8.47 -19.85
CA ILE A 127 -20.05 9.13 -21.02
C ILE A 127 -19.27 10.40 -21.32
N ASP A 128 -19.21 10.79 -22.60
CA ASP A 128 -18.66 12.07 -23.02
C ASP A 128 -19.73 13.16 -22.92
N ALA A 129 -19.58 14.09 -21.97
CA ALA A 129 -20.55 15.17 -21.74
C ALA A 129 -20.71 16.10 -22.96
N THR A 130 -19.67 16.27 -23.77
CA THR A 130 -19.68 17.14 -24.96
C THR A 130 -20.53 16.60 -26.11
N VAL A 131 -20.80 15.29 -26.09
CA VAL A 131 -21.64 14.57 -27.08
C VAL A 131 -23.02 14.25 -26.51
N GLY A 132 -23.13 14.12 -25.18
CA GLY A 132 -24.33 13.65 -24.50
C GLY A 132 -24.55 12.14 -24.64
N ALA A 133 -25.75 11.70 -24.23
CA ALA A 133 -26.17 10.31 -24.31
C ALA A 133 -26.44 9.89 -25.76
N THR A 134 -25.79 8.82 -26.21
CA THR A 134 -26.05 8.20 -27.52
C THR A 134 -26.94 6.96 -27.38
N ALA A 135 -27.50 6.46 -28.50
CA ALA A 135 -28.26 5.20 -28.51
C ALA A 135 -27.46 3.99 -27.96
N THR A 136 -26.12 4.02 -28.04
CA THR A 136 -25.24 3.01 -27.42
C THR A 136 -25.21 3.17 -25.90
N ASP A 137 -25.13 4.40 -25.39
CA ASP A 137 -25.13 4.68 -23.96
C ASP A 137 -26.52 4.37 -23.34
N GLU A 138 -27.61 4.59 -24.08
CA GLU A 138 -28.95 4.14 -23.70
C GLU A 138 -29.11 2.61 -23.66
N ALA A 139 -28.53 1.89 -24.63
CA ALA A 139 -28.57 0.43 -24.63
C ALA A 139 -27.84 -0.13 -23.40
N VAL A 140 -26.68 0.45 -23.08
CA VAL A 140 -25.89 0.13 -21.89
C VAL A 140 -26.62 0.51 -20.60
N SER A 141 -27.26 1.67 -20.52
CA SER A 141 -28.02 2.06 -19.32
C SER A 141 -29.24 1.15 -19.08
N LYS A 142 -29.94 0.72 -20.13
CA LYS A 142 -31.03 -0.27 -20.06
C LYS A 142 -30.58 -1.63 -19.49
N VAL A 143 -29.34 -2.04 -19.77
CA VAL A 143 -28.70 -3.23 -19.19
C VAL A 143 -28.31 -2.98 -17.73
N LEU A 144 -27.53 -1.93 -17.46
CA LEU A 144 -27.02 -1.60 -16.13
C LEU A 144 -28.14 -1.34 -15.10
N ARG A 145 -29.28 -0.79 -15.52
CA ARG A 145 -30.49 -0.64 -14.68
C ARG A 145 -31.10 -1.96 -14.17
N ARG A 146 -30.72 -3.11 -14.73
CA ARG A 146 -31.11 -4.45 -14.22
C ARG A 146 -30.15 -4.97 -13.15
N SER A 147 -29.04 -4.28 -12.91
CA SER A 147 -28.07 -4.62 -11.88
C SER A 147 -28.67 -4.47 -10.48
N LYS A 148 -28.36 -5.43 -9.60
CA LYS A 148 -28.54 -5.29 -8.15
C LYS A 148 -27.36 -4.58 -7.48
N LYS A 149 -26.28 -4.33 -8.22
CA LYS A 149 -25.04 -3.71 -7.75
C LYS A 149 -25.01 -2.23 -8.12
N PRO A 150 -24.41 -1.35 -7.30
CA PRO A 150 -24.34 0.08 -7.56
C PRO A 150 -23.74 0.41 -8.94
N VAL A 151 -24.39 1.36 -9.63
CA VAL A 151 -23.92 1.91 -10.91
C VAL A 151 -23.77 3.41 -10.72
N LEU A 152 -22.58 3.93 -11.04
CA LEU A 152 -22.29 5.37 -11.05
C LEU A 152 -22.16 5.86 -12.49
N LEU A 153 -22.48 7.13 -12.70
CA LEU A 153 -22.44 7.78 -14.01
C LEU A 153 -21.40 8.91 -14.01
N ALA A 154 -20.30 8.74 -14.73
CA ALA A 154 -19.29 9.79 -14.94
C ALA A 154 -19.52 10.52 -16.27
N ALA A 155 -19.86 11.80 -16.17
CA ALA A 155 -19.94 12.72 -17.31
C ALA A 155 -18.54 13.32 -17.54
N ASN A 156 -17.77 12.70 -18.42
CA ASN A 156 -16.37 13.04 -18.69
C ASN A 156 -16.24 14.18 -19.72
N LYS A 157 -15.05 14.80 -19.77
CA LYS A 157 -14.70 15.98 -20.60
C LYS A 157 -15.44 17.25 -20.21
N VAL A 158 -15.88 17.37 -18.96
CA VAL A 158 -16.39 18.63 -18.39
C VAL A 158 -15.20 19.49 -17.99
N ASP A 159 -14.59 20.12 -19.01
CA ASP A 159 -13.34 20.86 -18.88
C ASP A 159 -13.55 22.31 -18.41
N ASP A 160 -14.77 22.86 -18.56
CA ASP A 160 -15.19 24.16 -18.04
C ASP A 160 -16.58 24.12 -17.36
N ASP A 161 -16.98 25.23 -16.75
CA ASP A 161 -18.25 25.35 -16.01
C ASP A 161 -19.49 25.53 -16.88
N ARG A 162 -19.36 25.74 -18.20
CA ARG A 162 -20.50 25.82 -19.12
C ARG A 162 -21.03 24.42 -19.42
N LEU A 163 -20.10 23.47 -19.61
CA LEU A 163 -20.39 22.05 -19.84
C LEU A 163 -21.06 21.35 -18.63
N LEU A 164 -21.10 21.98 -17.45
CA LEU A 164 -21.88 21.49 -16.31
C LEU A 164 -23.39 21.48 -16.59
N ALA A 165 -23.90 22.40 -17.40
CA ALA A 165 -25.32 22.41 -17.75
C ALA A 165 -25.70 21.22 -18.64
N ASP A 166 -24.80 20.81 -19.54
CA ASP A 166 -25.04 19.73 -20.51
C ASP A 166 -25.13 18.34 -19.85
N THR A 167 -24.48 18.16 -18.69
CA THR A 167 -24.60 16.91 -17.91
C THR A 167 -26.02 16.66 -17.42
N ALA A 168 -26.86 17.69 -17.31
CA ALA A 168 -28.25 17.55 -16.86
C ALA A 168 -29.09 16.67 -17.80
N SER A 169 -28.75 16.63 -19.09
CA SER A 169 -29.37 15.72 -20.06
C SER A 169 -29.23 14.24 -19.68
N LEU A 170 -28.17 13.87 -18.96
CA LEU A 170 -27.81 12.49 -18.64
C LEU A 170 -28.65 11.88 -17.52
N TRP A 171 -29.38 12.67 -16.73
CA TRP A 171 -30.39 12.15 -15.77
C TRP A 171 -31.45 11.27 -16.47
N SER A 172 -31.73 11.53 -17.75
CA SER A 172 -32.65 10.72 -18.58
C SER A 172 -32.26 9.24 -18.68
N LEU A 173 -31.00 8.88 -18.45
CA LEU A 173 -30.53 7.49 -18.46
C LEU A 173 -31.01 6.67 -17.25
N GLY A 174 -31.51 7.33 -16.20
CA GLY A 174 -32.07 6.65 -15.02
C GLY A 174 -31.05 5.87 -14.19
N LEU A 175 -29.80 6.34 -14.14
CA LEU A 175 -28.68 5.75 -13.40
C LEU A 175 -28.27 6.56 -12.15
N GLY A 176 -29.09 7.53 -11.72
CA GLY A 176 -28.78 8.43 -10.59
C GLY A 176 -28.17 9.75 -11.04
N GLU A 177 -27.38 10.37 -10.16
CA GLU A 177 -26.71 11.65 -10.37
C GLU A 177 -25.52 11.51 -11.36
N PRO A 178 -25.48 12.28 -12.47
CA PRO A 178 -24.29 12.38 -13.31
C PRO A 178 -23.18 13.14 -12.58
N HIS A 179 -22.05 12.50 -12.34
CA HIS A 179 -20.87 13.12 -11.75
C HIS A 179 -20.02 13.79 -12.85
N PRO A 180 -19.95 15.14 -12.94
CA PRO A 180 -19.09 15.82 -13.90
C PRO A 180 -17.61 15.58 -13.56
N VAL A 181 -16.80 15.27 -14.56
CA VAL A 181 -15.36 15.06 -14.39
C VAL A 181 -14.57 15.50 -15.62
N SER A 182 -13.36 16.02 -15.40
CA SER A 182 -12.35 16.13 -16.46
C SER A 182 -11.24 15.10 -16.22
N ALA A 183 -11.29 13.99 -16.98
CA ALA A 183 -10.20 13.02 -17.02
C ALA A 183 -8.90 13.58 -17.61
N LEU A 184 -8.92 14.73 -18.30
CA LEU A 184 -7.72 15.38 -18.83
C LEU A 184 -7.13 16.40 -17.83
N HIS A 185 -7.93 17.31 -17.28
CA HIS A 185 -7.45 18.44 -16.46
C HIS A 185 -7.54 18.24 -14.93
N GLY A 186 -8.41 17.36 -14.43
CA GLY A 186 -8.44 16.92 -13.03
C GLY A 186 -9.63 17.43 -12.24
N ARG A 187 -10.47 18.26 -12.87
CA ARG A 187 -11.69 18.81 -12.30
C ARG A 187 -12.60 17.69 -11.80
N SER A 188 -13.01 17.80 -10.54
CA SER A 188 -13.96 16.91 -9.83
C SER A 188 -13.64 15.41 -9.81
N SER A 189 -12.40 15.02 -10.12
CA SER A 189 -12.00 13.60 -10.03
C SER A 189 -11.95 13.09 -8.58
N GLY A 190 -11.68 13.98 -7.61
CA GLY A 190 -11.74 13.64 -6.18
C GLY A 190 -13.18 13.39 -5.71
N ASP A 191 -14.12 14.24 -6.11
CA ASP A 191 -15.55 14.10 -5.76
C ASP A 191 -16.13 12.80 -6.34
N LEU A 192 -15.78 12.47 -7.58
CA LEU A 192 -16.12 11.20 -8.22
C LEU A 192 -15.51 10.00 -7.48
N LEU A 193 -14.25 10.09 -7.03
CA LEU A 193 -13.59 9.03 -6.27
C LEU A 193 -14.22 8.83 -4.88
N ASP A 194 -14.66 9.90 -4.22
CA ASP A 194 -15.41 9.81 -2.96
C ASP A 194 -16.80 9.18 -3.18
N ALA A 195 -17.47 9.47 -4.29
CA ALA A 195 -18.72 8.80 -4.67
C ALA A 195 -18.51 7.30 -4.95
N ILE A 196 -17.45 6.95 -5.69
CA ILE A 196 -17.04 5.56 -5.95
C ILE A 196 -16.80 4.80 -4.64
N LEU A 197 -16.05 5.38 -3.69
CA LEU A 197 -15.81 4.71 -2.39
C LEU A 197 -17.10 4.53 -1.56
N LYS A 198 -18.06 5.46 -1.64
CA LYS A 198 -19.37 5.30 -0.97
C LYS A 198 -20.21 4.18 -1.57
N ALA A 199 -20.03 3.91 -2.86
CA ALA A 199 -20.77 2.87 -3.58
C ALA A 199 -20.11 1.47 -3.49
N LEU A 200 -18.79 1.40 -3.33
CA LEU A 200 -18.09 0.13 -3.14
C LEU A 200 -18.25 -0.40 -1.70
N PRO A 201 -18.48 -1.73 -1.50
CA PRO A 201 -18.48 -2.38 -0.19
C PRO A 201 -17.29 -1.94 0.68
N GLU A 202 -17.50 -1.77 1.97
CA GLU A 202 -16.42 -1.34 2.87
C GLU A 202 -15.25 -2.33 2.80
N SER A 203 -14.07 -1.78 2.51
CA SER A 203 -12.83 -2.53 2.44
C SER A 203 -11.94 -2.14 3.62
N PRO A 204 -11.18 -3.10 4.20
CA PRO A 204 -10.23 -2.79 5.25
C PRO A 204 -9.31 -1.64 4.82
N ARG A 205 -9.28 -0.57 5.62
CA ARG A 205 -8.20 0.43 5.56
C ARG A 205 -6.89 -0.30 5.85
N GLU A 206 -5.78 0.04 5.18
CA GLU A 206 -4.55 -0.77 5.20
C GLU A 206 -4.14 -1.29 6.60
N GLY A 207 -4.49 -2.55 6.92
CA GLY A 207 -4.51 -2.97 8.32
C GLY A 207 -4.45 -4.47 8.63
N GLY A 208 -4.94 -5.40 7.78
CA GLY A 208 -5.13 -6.80 8.20
C GLY A 208 -4.94 -7.96 7.19
N ALA A 209 -5.17 -7.79 5.88
CA ALA A 209 -5.29 -8.94 4.97
C ALA A 209 -3.97 -9.72 4.74
N VAL A 210 -3.86 -10.98 5.20
CA VAL A 210 -2.81 -11.92 4.79
C VAL A 210 -2.86 -12.10 3.27
N THR A 211 -1.75 -11.89 2.58
CA THR A 211 -1.67 -12.04 1.12
C THR A 211 -1.75 -13.52 0.75
N SER A 212 -2.75 -13.89 -0.06
CA SER A 212 -2.92 -15.26 -0.52
C SER A 212 -1.81 -15.65 -1.52
N GLY A 213 -1.10 -16.73 -1.20
CA GLY A 213 0.00 -17.28 -2.00
C GLY A 213 1.40 -17.05 -1.40
N PRO A 214 2.46 -17.50 -2.10
CA PRO A 214 3.85 -17.37 -1.66
C PRO A 214 4.27 -15.94 -1.30
N ARG A 215 4.90 -15.75 -0.13
CA ARG A 215 5.41 -14.44 0.32
C ARG A 215 6.44 -13.90 -0.68
N ARG A 216 6.41 -12.58 -0.90
CA ARG A 216 7.20 -11.92 -1.96
C ARG A 216 8.54 -11.40 -1.46
N VAL A 217 9.61 -11.85 -2.10
CA VAL A 217 11.01 -11.60 -1.71
C VAL A 217 11.77 -10.85 -2.81
N ALA A 218 12.30 -9.67 -2.50
CA ALA A 218 13.26 -8.99 -3.37
C ALA A 218 14.69 -9.43 -3.00
N LEU A 219 15.49 -9.82 -4.00
CA LEU A 219 16.93 -10.09 -3.81
C LEU A 219 17.77 -8.94 -4.38
N VAL A 220 18.26 -8.08 -3.49
CA VAL A 220 18.91 -6.79 -3.84
C VAL A 220 20.34 -6.71 -3.30
N GLY A 221 21.11 -5.70 -3.74
CA GLY A 221 22.52 -5.50 -3.37
C GLY A 221 23.37 -5.05 -4.56
N LYS A 222 24.64 -4.69 -4.33
CA LYS A 222 25.55 -4.21 -5.40
C LYS A 222 25.83 -5.23 -6.52
N PRO A 223 26.34 -4.84 -7.71
CA PRO A 223 26.82 -5.80 -8.72
C PRO A 223 27.84 -6.79 -8.13
N ASN A 224 27.91 -8.00 -8.70
CA ASN A 224 28.91 -9.03 -8.36
C ASN A 224 28.97 -9.55 -6.90
N VAL A 225 28.07 -9.08 -6.03
CA VAL A 225 27.88 -9.58 -4.64
C VAL A 225 27.38 -11.02 -4.54
N GLY A 226 27.05 -11.67 -5.67
CA GLY A 226 26.63 -13.07 -5.73
C GLY A 226 25.11 -13.32 -5.72
N LYS A 227 24.27 -12.33 -6.07
CA LYS A 227 22.81 -12.49 -6.18
C LYS A 227 22.39 -13.65 -7.08
N SER A 228 22.93 -13.71 -8.31
CA SER A 228 22.62 -14.79 -9.26
C SER A 228 23.11 -16.15 -8.77
N SER A 229 24.27 -16.19 -8.11
CA SER A 229 24.78 -17.42 -7.45
C SER A 229 23.84 -17.90 -6.36
N LEU A 230 23.32 -16.99 -5.52
CA LEU A 230 22.37 -17.33 -4.46
C LEU A 230 21.04 -17.82 -5.03
N LEU A 231 20.49 -17.10 -6.02
CA LEU A 231 19.24 -17.51 -6.67
C LEU A 231 19.39 -18.89 -7.34
N ASN A 232 20.49 -19.13 -8.04
CA ASN A 232 20.77 -20.44 -8.64
C ASN A 232 20.94 -21.55 -7.59
N LYS A 233 21.57 -21.25 -6.44
CA LYS A 233 21.75 -22.21 -5.34
C LYS A 233 20.41 -22.55 -4.68
N LEU A 234 19.57 -21.55 -4.45
CA LEU A 234 18.20 -21.70 -3.95
C LEU A 234 17.31 -22.49 -4.93
N SER A 235 17.28 -22.11 -6.21
CA SER A 235 16.52 -22.82 -7.26
C SER A 235 17.09 -24.21 -7.62
N GLY A 236 18.35 -24.48 -7.26
CA GLY A 236 19.06 -25.71 -7.61
C GLY A 236 18.94 -26.84 -6.59
N GLU A 237 18.73 -26.52 -5.31
CA GLU A 237 18.57 -27.54 -4.25
C GLU A 237 17.17 -28.18 -4.22
N GLN A 238 16.14 -27.52 -4.76
CA GLN A 238 14.79 -28.07 -4.84
C GLN A 238 14.19 -27.83 -6.24
N ARG A 239 14.48 -28.74 -7.18
CA ARG A 239 13.71 -28.88 -8.43
C ARG A 239 12.35 -29.53 -8.13
N SER A 240 11.49 -28.77 -7.46
CA SER A 240 10.04 -28.91 -7.59
C SER A 240 9.61 -27.90 -8.65
N VAL A 241 9.30 -28.37 -9.86
CA VAL A 241 8.48 -27.56 -10.77
C VAL A 241 7.09 -27.60 -10.14
N VAL A 242 6.78 -26.59 -9.34
CA VAL A 242 5.43 -26.44 -8.78
C VAL A 242 4.52 -26.10 -9.95
N ASP A 243 3.90 -27.14 -10.48
CA ASP A 243 2.91 -27.01 -11.54
C ASP A 243 1.79 -26.09 -11.05
N SER A 244 1.25 -25.29 -11.97
CA SER A 244 0.47 -24.08 -11.68
C SER A 244 -0.48 -24.20 -10.47
N VAL A 245 -0.16 -23.49 -9.38
CA VAL A 245 -1.11 -23.30 -8.27
C VAL A 245 -2.28 -22.48 -8.80
N ALA A 246 -3.41 -23.16 -9.03
CA ALA A 246 -4.61 -22.56 -9.58
C ALA A 246 -5.05 -21.35 -8.73
N GLY A 247 -5.16 -20.18 -9.37
CA GLY A 247 -5.60 -18.94 -8.72
C GLY A 247 -4.53 -17.86 -8.50
N THR A 248 -3.29 -18.03 -8.98
CA THR A 248 -2.30 -16.93 -8.99
C THR A 248 -1.92 -16.47 -10.40
N THR A 249 -2.11 -15.18 -10.67
CA THR A 249 -1.47 -14.49 -11.80
C THR A 249 0.02 -14.33 -11.47
N VAL A 250 0.83 -15.27 -11.97
CA VAL A 250 2.29 -15.21 -11.88
C VAL A 250 2.80 -14.34 -13.02
N ASP A 251 3.52 -13.27 -12.70
CA ASP A 251 4.29 -12.53 -13.71
C ASP A 251 5.37 -13.46 -14.28
N PRO A 252 5.49 -13.63 -15.61
CA PRO A 252 6.49 -14.52 -16.24
C PRO A 252 7.96 -14.16 -15.93
N VAL A 253 8.22 -13.07 -15.21
CA VAL A 253 9.54 -12.60 -14.76
C VAL A 253 9.95 -13.12 -13.36
N ASP A 254 8.99 -13.57 -12.55
CA ASP A 254 9.22 -14.02 -11.17
C ASP A 254 9.69 -15.49 -11.08
N SER A 255 10.41 -15.85 -10.02
CA SER A 255 10.77 -17.25 -9.73
C SER A 255 10.12 -17.73 -8.44
N LEU A 256 9.43 -18.86 -8.48
CA LEU A 256 9.08 -19.61 -7.28
C LEU A 256 10.30 -20.40 -6.81
N VAL A 257 10.54 -20.39 -5.50
CA VAL A 257 11.66 -21.05 -4.82
C VAL A 257 11.12 -21.74 -3.59
N GLU A 258 11.31 -23.06 -3.50
CA GLU A 258 11.11 -23.78 -2.25
C GLU A 258 12.33 -23.54 -1.34
N LEU A 259 12.08 -23.16 -0.09
CA LEU A 259 13.12 -22.94 0.91
C LEU A 259 12.56 -23.29 2.29
N ASP A 260 13.16 -24.29 2.92
CA ASP A 260 12.79 -24.76 4.27
C ASP A 260 11.33 -25.26 4.35
N GLY A 261 10.88 -25.95 3.28
CA GLY A 261 9.53 -26.51 3.15
C GLY A 261 8.43 -25.50 2.78
N GLU A 262 8.78 -24.23 2.58
CA GLU A 262 7.87 -23.15 2.22
C GLU A 262 8.17 -22.64 0.80
N THR A 263 7.14 -22.29 0.03
CA THR A 263 7.32 -21.67 -1.30
C THR A 263 7.37 -20.15 -1.17
N TRP A 264 8.42 -19.55 -1.73
CA TRP A 264 8.66 -18.11 -1.76
C TRP A 264 8.65 -17.59 -3.20
N ARG A 265 8.04 -16.42 -3.45
CA ARG A 265 8.08 -15.76 -4.76
C ARG A 265 9.19 -14.73 -4.78
N PHE A 266 10.28 -15.04 -5.46
CA PHE A 266 11.32 -14.06 -5.74
C PHE A 266 10.86 -13.15 -6.89
N VAL A 267 10.79 -11.85 -6.62
CA VAL A 267 10.31 -10.87 -7.59
C VAL A 267 11.42 -10.37 -8.52
N ASP A 268 11.06 -10.06 -9.78
CA ASP A 268 11.92 -9.47 -10.80
C ASP A 268 13.20 -10.28 -11.17
N THR A 269 13.07 -11.60 -11.24
CA THR A 269 14.25 -12.49 -11.37
C THR A 269 14.89 -12.53 -12.75
N ALA A 270 14.21 -12.11 -13.83
CA ALA A 270 14.82 -12.09 -15.16
C ALA A 270 16.07 -11.18 -15.24
N GLY A 271 16.15 -10.14 -14.40
CA GLY A 271 17.33 -9.26 -14.31
C GLY A 271 18.53 -9.93 -13.64
N LEU A 272 18.28 -10.89 -12.76
CA LEU A 272 19.30 -11.72 -12.10
C LEU A 272 19.78 -12.86 -13.02
N ARG A 273 18.89 -13.36 -13.90
CA ARG A 273 19.20 -14.42 -14.89
C ARG A 273 19.88 -13.90 -16.17
N LYS A 274 19.54 -12.71 -16.68
CA LYS A 274 20.08 -12.18 -17.96
C LYS A 274 21.50 -11.59 -17.91
N ARG A 275 22.21 -11.64 -16.77
CA ARG A 275 23.59 -11.13 -16.67
C ARG A 275 24.63 -12.17 -17.10
N VAL A 276 24.76 -12.36 -18.41
CA VAL A 276 25.98 -12.93 -19.02
C VAL A 276 26.73 -11.89 -19.86
N ASN A 277 26.03 -11.08 -20.66
CA ASN A 277 26.62 -10.02 -21.46
C ASN A 277 25.72 -8.78 -21.53
N PHE A 278 26.13 -7.66 -20.92
CA PHE A 278 25.89 -6.30 -21.45
C PHE A 278 26.81 -5.29 -20.76
N ALA A 279 27.41 -4.41 -21.56
CA ALA A 279 28.48 -3.50 -21.15
C ALA A 279 27.99 -2.25 -20.41
N ALA A 280 28.94 -1.44 -19.93
CA ALA A 280 28.70 -0.23 -19.14
C ALA A 280 27.77 0.79 -19.84
N GLY A 281 26.92 1.46 -19.06
CA GLY A 281 25.96 2.46 -19.53
C GLY A 281 24.58 2.44 -18.84
N ALA A 282 24.28 1.44 -18.00
CA ALA A 282 22.93 1.15 -17.52
C ALA A 282 22.67 1.34 -16.00
N GLU A 283 23.40 2.23 -15.31
CA GLU A 283 23.21 2.42 -13.85
C GLU A 283 21.82 2.95 -13.48
N TYR A 284 21.28 3.91 -14.24
CA TYR A 284 19.95 4.49 -14.01
C TYR A 284 18.83 3.46 -14.13
N TYR A 285 18.90 2.58 -15.14
CA TYR A 285 17.94 1.49 -15.31
C TYR A 285 18.10 0.40 -14.25
N ALA A 286 19.32 0.17 -13.74
CA ALA A 286 19.55 -0.77 -12.64
C ALA A 286 18.96 -0.28 -11.31
N SER A 287 19.03 1.02 -11.00
CA SER A 287 18.46 1.59 -9.76
C SER A 287 16.93 1.63 -9.80
N LEU A 288 16.33 2.04 -10.93
CA LEU A 288 14.88 2.03 -11.11
C LEU A 288 14.32 0.60 -10.98
N ARG A 289 14.96 -0.37 -11.63
CA ARG A 289 14.60 -1.80 -11.52
C ARG A 289 14.70 -2.33 -10.09
N THR A 290 15.78 -1.99 -9.39
CA THR A 290 15.95 -2.34 -7.96
C THR A 290 14.83 -1.75 -7.11
N LYS A 291 14.38 -0.54 -7.42
CA LYS A 291 13.23 0.08 -6.73
C LYS A 291 11.94 -0.70 -7.01
N THR A 292 11.61 -0.99 -8.26
CA THR A 292 10.41 -1.76 -8.63
C THR A 292 10.36 -3.12 -7.93
N ALA A 293 11.49 -3.83 -7.84
CA ALA A 293 11.58 -5.10 -7.10
C ALA A 293 11.29 -4.93 -5.59
N ILE A 294 11.83 -3.89 -4.96
CA ILE A 294 11.55 -3.56 -3.53
C ILE A 294 10.08 -3.16 -3.34
N ASP A 295 9.53 -2.37 -4.26
CA ASP A 295 8.14 -1.91 -4.22
C ASP A 295 7.15 -3.05 -4.47
N ALA A 296 7.52 -4.12 -5.19
CA ALA A 296 6.70 -5.32 -5.40
C ALA A 296 6.79 -6.37 -4.27
N ALA A 297 7.86 -6.36 -3.48
CA ALA A 297 8.11 -7.32 -2.42
C ALA A 297 7.45 -6.98 -1.08
N GLU A 298 7.45 -7.95 -0.15
CA GLU A 298 7.09 -7.76 1.26
C GLU A 298 8.34 -7.71 2.13
N VAL A 299 9.33 -8.55 1.80
CA VAL A 299 10.65 -8.62 2.43
C VAL A 299 11.76 -8.51 1.40
N ALA A 300 12.83 -7.79 1.74
CA ALA A 300 14.05 -7.72 0.94
C ALA A 300 15.20 -8.49 1.62
N ILE A 301 15.85 -9.36 0.87
CA ILE A 301 17.19 -9.87 1.19
C ILE A 301 18.18 -8.88 0.61
N VAL A 302 18.86 -8.13 1.47
CA VAL A 302 19.96 -7.25 1.07
C VAL A 302 21.26 -8.05 1.14
N LEU A 303 21.77 -8.41 -0.04
CA LEU A 303 23.01 -9.15 -0.17
C LEU A 303 24.20 -8.20 -0.09
N LEU A 304 25.07 -8.46 0.87
CA LEU A 304 26.28 -7.70 1.17
C LEU A 304 27.51 -8.60 0.95
N ASP A 305 28.62 -8.02 0.48
CA ASP A 305 29.86 -8.77 0.33
C ASP A 305 30.62 -8.74 1.66
N ALA A 306 30.84 -9.91 2.28
CA ALA A 306 31.51 -9.96 3.57
C ALA A 306 33.04 -9.80 3.45
N ALA A 307 33.61 -10.11 2.28
CA ALA A 307 35.05 -10.00 2.02
C ALA A 307 35.49 -8.55 1.79
N GLU A 308 34.58 -7.69 1.32
CA GLU A 308 34.84 -6.28 1.02
C GLU A 308 34.21 -5.34 2.08
N PRO A 309 34.69 -4.10 2.22
CA PRO A 309 33.99 -3.07 2.99
C PRO A 309 32.64 -2.67 2.38
N LEU A 310 31.69 -2.26 3.23
CA LEU A 310 30.43 -1.64 2.87
C LEU A 310 30.66 -0.42 1.97
N SER A 311 30.07 -0.45 0.78
CA SER A 311 30.10 0.65 -0.17
C SER A 311 28.92 1.61 0.02
N GLU A 312 29.02 2.83 -0.51
CA GLU A 312 27.88 3.73 -0.61
C GLU A 312 26.70 3.14 -1.41
N GLN A 313 26.94 2.19 -2.31
CA GLN A 313 25.89 1.52 -3.06
C GLN A 313 25.09 0.58 -2.16
N ASP A 314 25.76 -0.12 -1.24
CA ASP A 314 25.11 -0.97 -0.24
C ASP A 314 24.22 -0.14 0.69
N LEU A 315 24.74 0.99 1.19
CA LEU A 315 23.98 1.93 2.03
C LEU A 315 22.79 2.57 1.28
N ARG A 316 22.93 2.84 -0.02
CA ARG A 316 21.82 3.31 -0.88
C ARG A 316 20.72 2.25 -1.02
N VAL A 317 21.07 1.00 -1.31
CA VAL A 317 20.09 -0.10 -1.41
C VAL A 317 19.37 -0.32 -0.07
N LEU A 318 20.10 -0.30 1.04
CA LEU A 318 19.52 -0.38 2.39
C LEU A 318 18.52 0.76 2.65
N THR A 319 18.87 1.99 2.27
CA THR A 319 18.00 3.16 2.43
C THR A 319 16.70 2.99 1.62
N MET A 320 16.78 2.52 0.36
CA MET A 320 15.59 2.24 -0.47
C MET A 320 14.64 1.22 0.17
N VAL A 321 15.15 0.14 0.76
CA VAL A 321 14.34 -0.88 1.45
C VAL A 321 13.60 -0.29 2.65
N VAL A 322 14.29 0.52 3.46
CA VAL A 322 13.72 1.15 4.66
C VAL A 322 12.69 2.22 4.30
N GLU A 323 12.96 3.03 3.26
CA GLU A 323 12.03 4.06 2.77
C GLU A 323 10.74 3.45 2.20
N ALA A 324 10.87 2.39 1.39
CA ALA A 324 9.73 1.59 0.92
C ALA A 324 8.96 0.92 2.08
N GLY A 325 9.58 0.79 3.26
CA GLY A 325 8.94 0.22 4.45
C GLY A 325 8.79 -1.29 4.37
N ARG A 326 9.69 -1.99 3.66
CA ARG A 326 9.70 -3.45 3.57
C ARG A 326 10.43 -4.08 4.74
N ALA A 327 10.06 -5.32 5.07
CA ALA A 327 10.87 -6.15 5.95
C ALA A 327 12.28 -6.35 5.35
N CYS A 328 13.30 -6.51 6.18
CA CYS A 328 14.70 -6.53 5.76
C CYS A 328 15.51 -7.62 6.47
N VAL A 329 16.19 -8.44 5.67
CA VAL A 329 17.20 -9.42 6.12
C VAL A 329 18.53 -9.08 5.45
N LEU A 330 19.58 -8.92 6.24
CA LEU A 330 20.94 -8.66 5.79
C LEU A 330 21.67 -9.99 5.62
N ALA A 331 22.10 -10.28 4.40
CA ALA A 331 22.77 -11.52 4.06
C ALA A 331 24.22 -11.25 3.64
N PHE A 332 25.15 -11.52 4.55
CA PHE A 332 26.59 -11.37 4.37
C PHE A 332 27.11 -12.58 3.59
N ASN A 333 27.23 -12.41 2.28
CA ASN A 333 27.65 -13.44 1.34
C ASN A 333 29.18 -13.50 1.20
N LYS A 334 29.68 -14.58 0.59
CA LYS A 334 31.11 -14.92 0.48
C LYS A 334 31.78 -15.14 1.84
N TRP A 335 31.03 -15.63 2.85
CA TRP A 335 31.55 -15.90 4.19
C TRP A 335 32.65 -17.00 4.23
N ASP A 336 32.82 -17.73 3.14
CA ASP A 336 33.96 -18.62 2.86
C ASP A 336 35.30 -17.90 2.67
N LEU A 337 35.28 -16.61 2.33
CA LEU A 337 36.47 -15.77 2.13
C LEU A 337 36.82 -14.89 3.34
N VAL A 338 36.09 -15.01 4.46
CA VAL A 338 36.24 -14.13 5.63
C VAL A 338 37.15 -14.77 6.69
N ASP A 339 38.36 -14.21 6.81
CA ASP A 339 39.32 -14.51 7.87
C ASP A 339 38.98 -13.80 9.20
N GLU A 340 39.87 -13.94 10.19
CA GLU A 340 39.69 -13.38 11.53
C GLU A 340 39.87 -11.85 11.54
N ASP A 341 40.83 -11.31 10.80
CA ASP A 341 41.07 -9.88 10.70
C ASP A 341 39.93 -9.14 9.99
N ARG A 342 39.42 -9.69 8.88
CA ARG A 342 38.23 -9.16 8.19
C ARG A 342 37.02 -9.22 9.10
N ARG A 343 36.85 -10.27 9.91
CA ARG A 343 35.75 -10.35 10.90
C ARG A 343 35.83 -9.20 11.92
N HIS A 344 37.00 -8.93 12.48
CA HIS A 344 37.22 -7.82 13.43
C HIS A 344 37.10 -6.43 12.78
N ALA A 345 37.47 -6.28 11.51
CA ALA A 345 37.20 -5.08 10.74
C ALA A 345 35.69 -4.89 10.50
N MET A 346 35.00 -5.94 10.07
CA MET A 346 33.58 -5.90 9.73
C MET A 346 32.71 -5.52 10.93
N VAL A 347 32.93 -6.05 12.14
CA VAL A 347 32.12 -5.66 13.33
C VAL A 347 32.12 -4.14 13.54
N ARG A 348 33.32 -3.52 13.56
CA ARG A 348 33.49 -2.06 13.72
C ARG A 348 32.88 -1.24 12.57
N GLU A 349 32.81 -1.84 11.39
CA GLU A 349 32.25 -1.25 10.18
C GLU A 349 30.71 -1.30 10.20
N LEU A 350 30.11 -2.42 10.62
CA LEU A 350 28.66 -2.57 10.77
C LEU A 350 28.11 -1.65 11.86
N ASP A 351 28.81 -1.51 12.99
CA ASP A 351 28.44 -0.61 14.09
C ASP A 351 28.40 0.86 13.66
N ARG A 352 29.16 1.24 12.62
CA ARG A 352 29.19 2.60 12.06
C ARG A 352 28.24 2.78 10.87
N GLY A 353 28.18 1.81 9.97
CA GLY A 353 27.42 1.88 8.72
C GLY A 353 25.94 1.52 8.86
N LEU A 354 25.59 0.62 9.78
CA LEU A 354 24.24 0.06 9.92
C LEU A 354 23.42 0.64 11.08
N VAL A 355 23.82 1.80 11.62
CA VAL A 355 23.13 2.51 12.73
C VAL A 355 21.64 2.78 12.45
N ARG A 356 21.22 2.81 11.17
CA ARG A 356 19.82 2.99 10.75
C ARG A 356 19.00 1.69 10.71
N VAL A 357 19.65 0.53 10.65
CA VAL A 357 19.03 -0.80 10.54
C VAL A 357 19.53 -1.82 11.60
N PRO A 358 19.74 -1.44 12.87
CA PRO A 358 20.21 -2.37 13.91
C PRO A 358 19.20 -3.47 14.21
N TRP A 359 17.93 -3.25 13.84
CA TRP A 359 16.81 -4.18 13.97
C TRP A 359 16.77 -5.26 12.87
N ALA A 360 17.55 -5.14 11.79
CA ALA A 360 17.51 -6.11 10.69
C ALA A 360 18.25 -7.41 11.06
N GLU A 361 17.64 -8.56 10.72
CA GLU A 361 18.26 -9.88 10.87
C GLU A 361 19.59 -9.97 10.10
N LYS A 362 20.60 -10.63 10.66
CA LYS A 362 21.96 -10.73 10.07
C LYS A 362 22.33 -12.20 9.86
N VAL A 363 22.41 -12.63 8.60
CA VAL A 363 22.69 -14.02 8.23
C VAL A 363 23.99 -14.10 7.43
N ASN A 364 24.98 -14.81 7.96
CA ASN A 364 26.25 -15.05 7.28
C ASN A 364 26.15 -16.30 6.40
N ILE A 365 26.33 -16.16 5.09
CA ILE A 365 26.13 -17.21 4.09
C ILE A 365 27.28 -17.32 3.10
N SER A 366 27.32 -18.43 2.38
CA SER A 366 28.11 -18.56 1.15
C SER A 366 27.22 -19.13 0.06
N ALA A 367 26.87 -18.31 -0.92
CA ALA A 367 26.10 -18.72 -2.08
C ALA A 367 26.85 -19.73 -2.96
N LEU A 368 28.20 -19.72 -2.94
CA LEU A 368 29.04 -20.64 -3.68
C LEU A 368 28.99 -22.06 -3.08
N THR A 369 29.21 -22.17 -1.77
CA THR A 369 29.25 -23.47 -1.08
C THR A 369 27.87 -23.96 -0.62
N GLY A 370 26.89 -23.06 -0.50
CA GLY A 370 25.60 -23.33 0.15
C GLY A 370 25.60 -23.14 1.67
N ARG A 371 26.75 -22.83 2.29
CA ARG A 371 26.88 -22.69 3.75
C ARG A 371 25.85 -21.70 4.28
N SER A 372 25.07 -22.14 5.27
CA SER A 372 24.05 -21.37 5.98
C SER A 372 22.90 -20.80 5.13
N VAL A 373 22.79 -21.10 3.83
CA VAL A 373 21.73 -20.53 2.96
C VAL A 373 20.32 -20.82 3.49
N ARG A 374 20.10 -22.02 4.07
CA ARG A 374 18.83 -22.40 4.72
C ARG A 374 18.45 -21.52 5.91
N LYS A 375 19.40 -20.83 6.56
CA LYS A 375 19.11 -19.87 7.66
C LYS A 375 18.41 -18.60 7.18
N LEU A 376 18.32 -18.35 5.88
CA LEU A 376 17.54 -17.24 5.34
C LEU A 376 16.04 -17.42 5.61
N ALA A 377 15.47 -18.62 5.47
CA ALA A 377 14.04 -18.88 5.70
C ALA A 377 13.55 -18.47 7.11
N PRO A 378 14.15 -18.93 8.22
CA PRO A 378 13.73 -18.50 9.55
C PRO A 378 13.92 -16.98 9.76
N ALA A 379 14.97 -16.37 9.22
CA ALA A 379 15.16 -14.91 9.29
C ALA A 379 14.08 -14.14 8.50
N LEU A 380 13.70 -14.62 7.32
CA LEU A 380 12.58 -14.06 6.53
C LEU A 380 11.26 -14.20 7.27
N ARG A 381 10.97 -15.36 7.88
CA ARG A 381 9.76 -15.57 8.69
C ARG A 381 9.71 -14.67 9.92
N THR A 382 10.82 -14.50 10.65
CA THR A 382 10.91 -13.52 11.76
C THR A 382 10.66 -12.10 11.27
N ALA A 383 11.31 -11.68 10.19
CA ALA A 383 11.15 -10.34 9.62
C ALA A 383 9.72 -10.05 9.14
N LEU A 384 9.08 -11.03 8.49
CA LEU A 384 7.69 -10.91 8.05
C LEU A 384 6.69 -10.98 9.19
N LYS A 385 6.87 -11.86 10.18
CA LYS A 385 6.03 -11.90 11.39
C LYS A 385 6.04 -10.54 12.10
N SER A 386 7.21 -9.95 12.29
CA SER A 386 7.38 -8.59 12.80
C SER A 386 6.70 -7.52 11.92
N TRP A 387 6.75 -7.68 10.60
CA TRP A 387 6.15 -6.76 9.63
C TRP A 387 4.64 -6.99 9.42
N ASP A 388 4.08 -8.04 9.98
CA ASP A 388 2.64 -8.32 10.05
C ASP A 388 2.05 -8.02 11.45
N GLN A 389 2.91 -7.78 12.45
CA GLN A 389 2.53 -7.70 13.87
C GLN A 389 1.72 -6.43 14.20
N ARG A 390 0.52 -6.62 14.75
CA ARG A 390 -0.30 -5.61 15.42
C ARG A 390 -0.10 -5.69 16.94
N VAL A 391 0.05 -4.54 17.58
CA VAL A 391 -0.02 -4.37 19.05
C VAL A 391 -1.40 -3.76 19.37
N PRO A 392 -2.23 -4.40 20.22
CA PRO A 392 -3.53 -3.87 20.62
C PRO A 392 -3.45 -2.46 21.21
N THR A 393 -4.45 -1.62 20.93
CA THR A 393 -4.44 -0.21 21.32
C THR A 393 -4.42 -0.04 22.84
N GLY A 394 -5.14 -0.87 23.62
CA GLY A 394 -5.07 -0.86 25.08
C GLY A 394 -3.66 -1.14 25.61
N GLN A 395 -3.07 -2.27 25.21
CA GLN A 395 -1.71 -2.67 25.59
C GLN A 395 -0.66 -1.61 25.23
N LEU A 396 -0.79 -0.99 24.06
CA LEU A 396 0.09 0.10 23.60
C LEU A 396 -0.02 1.35 24.49
N ASN A 397 -1.23 1.75 24.88
CA ASN A 397 -1.44 2.97 25.68
C ASN A 397 -1.06 2.79 27.15
N ALA A 398 -1.28 1.61 27.73
CA ALA A 398 -0.79 1.26 29.06
C ALA A 398 0.75 1.40 29.11
N TRP A 399 1.45 0.65 28.24
CA TRP A 399 2.92 0.72 28.14
C TRP A 399 3.46 2.13 27.86
N LEU A 400 2.79 2.90 27.00
CA LEU A 400 3.22 4.25 26.66
C LEU A 400 3.05 5.21 27.83
N SER A 401 2.01 5.03 28.66
CA SER A 401 1.76 5.83 29.85
C SER A 401 2.86 5.59 30.90
N ASP A 402 3.20 4.34 31.16
CA ASP A 402 4.32 3.96 32.05
C ASP A 402 5.66 4.53 31.55
N LEU A 403 5.92 4.42 30.24
CA LEU A 403 7.14 4.94 29.62
C LEU A 403 7.26 6.46 29.79
N ILE A 404 6.15 7.18 29.62
CA ILE A 404 6.11 8.65 29.75
C ILE A 404 6.21 9.08 31.21
N ALA A 405 5.61 8.34 32.14
CA ALA A 405 5.75 8.60 33.57
C ALA A 405 7.22 8.41 34.03
N ALA A 406 7.88 7.34 33.57
CA ALA A 406 9.27 7.04 33.88
C ALA A 406 10.28 7.94 33.15
N THR A 407 9.97 8.45 31.95
CA THR A 407 10.84 9.36 31.19
C THR A 407 10.02 10.39 30.41
N PRO A 408 9.62 11.50 31.06
CA PRO A 408 8.74 12.49 30.43
C PRO A 408 9.38 13.21 29.22
N PRO A 409 8.58 13.71 28.26
CA PRO A 409 9.08 14.52 27.15
C PRO A 409 9.81 15.79 27.62
N PRO A 410 10.89 16.23 26.95
CA PRO A 410 11.58 17.46 27.32
C PRO A 410 10.69 18.70 27.15
N VAL A 411 10.82 19.66 28.07
CA VAL A 411 10.07 20.93 28.03
C VAL A 411 10.67 21.86 26.97
N ARG A 412 9.84 22.45 26.11
CA ARG A 412 10.28 23.45 25.13
C ARG A 412 9.31 24.63 25.07
N SER A 413 9.83 25.83 24.86
CA SER A 413 9.03 27.07 24.81
C SER A 413 8.08 27.25 26.01
N GLY A 414 8.54 26.87 27.20
CA GLY A 414 7.80 27.00 28.46
C GLY A 414 6.64 26.02 28.68
N LYS A 415 6.40 25.05 27.78
CA LYS A 415 5.35 24.03 27.96
C LYS A 415 5.84 22.63 27.58
N GLN A 416 5.53 21.66 28.42
CA GLN A 416 5.80 20.27 28.12
C GLN A 416 4.75 19.74 27.13
N PRO A 417 5.15 19.13 25.99
CA PRO A 417 4.20 18.42 25.14
C PRO A 417 3.71 17.18 25.88
N LYS A 418 2.39 17.01 25.98
CA LYS A 418 1.77 15.78 26.49
C LYS A 418 1.47 14.87 25.31
N VAL A 419 1.73 13.58 25.45
CA VAL A 419 1.12 12.56 24.59
C VAL A 419 -0.23 12.23 25.22
N LEU A 420 -1.28 12.21 24.41
CA LEU A 420 -2.66 11.99 24.85
C LEU A 420 -3.04 10.52 24.70
N PHE A 421 -2.72 9.94 23.54
CA PHE A 421 -2.85 8.52 23.24
C PHE A 421 -1.97 8.17 22.04
N ALA A 422 -1.83 6.89 21.78
CA ALA A 422 -1.23 6.35 20.57
C ALA A 422 -2.07 5.22 19.97
N THR A 423 -1.87 4.95 18.68
CA THR A 423 -2.40 3.76 18.02
C THR A 423 -1.45 3.28 16.93
N GLN A 424 -1.48 1.98 16.64
CA GLN A 424 -0.82 1.42 15.47
C GLN A 424 -1.76 1.57 14.26
N ALA A 425 -1.57 2.65 13.51
CA ALA A 425 -2.40 3.01 12.35
C ALA A 425 -2.15 2.13 11.11
N GLY A 426 -1.11 1.30 11.13
CA GLY A 426 -0.81 0.33 10.07
C GLY A 426 0.22 -0.69 10.54
N ILE A 427 0.16 -1.89 9.99
CA ILE A 427 1.08 -3.00 10.30
C ILE A 427 2.22 -3.15 9.30
N ARG A 428 2.09 -2.64 8.07
CA ARG A 428 2.98 -2.96 6.93
C ARG A 428 3.61 -1.73 6.25
N PRO A 429 4.63 -1.09 6.84
CA PRO A 429 5.29 -1.45 8.09
C PRO A 429 4.56 -0.94 9.35
N PRO A 430 4.92 -1.45 10.54
CA PRO A 430 4.37 -1.02 11.81
C PRO A 430 4.49 0.50 11.98
N THR A 431 3.35 1.19 11.97
CA THR A 431 3.26 2.64 11.94
C THR A 431 2.50 3.13 13.18
N LEU A 432 3.28 3.55 14.17
CA LEU A 432 2.81 4.15 15.41
C LEU A 432 2.46 5.62 15.16
N VAL A 433 1.24 6.04 15.53
CA VAL A 433 0.80 7.44 15.50
C VAL A 433 0.59 7.93 16.93
N LEU A 434 1.41 8.88 17.35
CA LEU A 434 1.32 9.55 18.65
C LEU A 434 0.46 10.81 18.51
N PHE A 435 -0.60 10.94 19.30
CA PHE A 435 -1.42 12.14 19.35
C PHE A 435 -0.97 13.02 20.51
N THR A 436 -0.63 14.28 20.24
CA THR A 436 0.08 15.12 21.21
C THR A 436 -0.47 16.54 21.30
N THR A 437 -0.25 17.22 22.43
CA THR A 437 -0.60 18.63 22.61
C THR A 437 0.43 19.60 22.02
N GLY A 438 1.60 19.09 21.63
CA GLY A 438 2.71 19.84 21.05
C GLY A 438 3.68 18.91 20.32
N PHE A 439 4.61 19.48 19.56
CA PHE A 439 5.58 18.73 18.78
C PHE A 439 6.53 17.90 19.66
N LEU A 440 6.83 16.66 19.25
CA LEU A 440 7.87 15.83 19.86
C LEU A 440 9.14 15.85 19.01
N GLU A 441 10.27 16.10 19.66
CA GLU A 441 11.57 16.14 18.99
C GLU A 441 11.99 14.76 18.46
N ALA A 442 12.86 14.77 17.44
CA ALA A 442 13.36 13.54 16.83
C ALA A 442 14.11 12.63 17.82
N GLY A 443 14.80 13.21 18.82
CA GLY A 443 15.44 12.47 19.89
C GLY A 443 14.45 11.64 20.72
N TYR A 444 13.37 12.28 21.19
CA TYR A 444 12.34 11.61 21.99
C TYR A 444 11.51 10.62 21.16
N ARG A 445 11.24 10.91 19.89
CA ARG A 445 10.63 9.94 18.95
C ARG A 445 11.47 8.67 18.77
N ARG A 446 12.79 8.80 18.60
CA ARG A 446 13.72 7.65 18.53
C ARG A 446 13.82 6.89 19.85
N PHE A 447 13.69 7.58 20.99
CA PHE A 447 13.58 6.94 22.30
C PHE A 447 12.32 6.07 22.40
N ILE A 448 11.15 6.60 22.01
CA ILE A 448 9.90 5.81 21.95
C ILE A 448 10.05 4.64 20.98
N GLU A 449 10.58 4.84 19.76
CA GLU A 449 10.77 3.75 18.79
C GLU A 449 11.65 2.64 19.37
N ARG A 450 12.80 2.99 19.97
CA ARG A 450 13.70 2.02 20.60
C ARG A 450 12.99 1.26 21.72
N LYS A 451 12.27 1.95 22.60
CA LYS A 451 11.56 1.32 23.72
C LYS A 451 10.37 0.46 23.26
N PHE A 452 9.70 0.85 22.19
CA PHE A 452 8.64 0.07 21.55
C PHE A 452 9.21 -1.25 21.00
N ARG A 453 10.38 -1.21 20.36
CA ARG A 453 11.11 -2.41 19.91
C ARG A 453 11.58 -3.29 21.08
N GLU A 454 12.13 -2.69 22.14
CA GLU A 454 12.55 -3.43 23.35
C GLU A 454 11.37 -4.17 24.00
N GLN A 455 10.16 -3.59 24.01
CA GLN A 455 8.98 -4.20 24.61
C GLN A 455 8.28 -5.24 23.72
N PHE A 456 8.10 -4.91 22.42
CA PHE A 456 7.20 -5.66 21.52
C PHE A 456 7.94 -6.37 20.37
N GLY A 457 9.26 -6.20 20.23
CA GLY A 457 10.08 -6.88 19.22
C GLY A 457 10.29 -6.05 17.94
N PHE A 458 9.68 -6.49 16.83
CA PHE A 458 9.89 -5.95 15.48
C PHE A 458 11.28 -6.22 14.84
N THR A 459 11.94 -7.33 15.20
CA THR A 459 13.16 -7.81 14.53
C THR A 459 12.89 -8.09 13.05
N GLY A 460 13.71 -7.52 12.16
CA GLY A 460 13.56 -7.60 10.71
C GLY A 460 12.53 -6.64 10.10
N SER A 461 11.82 -5.83 10.90
CA SER A 461 10.88 -4.82 10.38
C SER A 461 11.30 -3.37 10.68
N PRO A 462 11.20 -2.44 9.71
CA PRO A 462 11.22 -1.02 10.02
C PRO A 462 9.97 -0.66 10.86
N VAL A 463 10.08 0.36 11.71
CA VAL A 463 8.98 0.91 12.50
C VAL A 463 8.92 2.41 12.20
N ARG A 464 7.73 2.94 11.97
CA ARG A 464 7.51 4.37 11.70
C ARG A 464 6.82 5.00 12.91
N VAL A 465 7.40 6.07 13.46
CA VAL A 465 6.80 6.84 14.58
C VAL A 465 6.41 8.23 14.10
N ASN A 466 5.12 8.40 13.84
CA ASN A 466 4.50 9.64 13.39
C ASN A 466 3.89 10.39 14.58
N VAL A 467 3.78 11.72 14.48
CA VAL A 467 3.19 12.59 15.51
C VAL A 467 2.12 13.45 14.88
N ARG A 468 0.92 13.43 15.46
CA ARG A 468 -0.18 14.35 15.13
C ARG A 468 -0.41 15.30 16.30
N VAL A 469 -0.07 16.57 16.09
CA VAL A 469 -0.32 17.63 17.07
C VAL A 469 -1.78 18.05 16.97
N ARG A 470 -2.51 18.04 18.09
CA ARG A 470 -3.91 18.49 18.14
C ARG A 470 -3.98 20.00 17.93
N GLU A 471 -4.62 20.43 16.85
CA GLU A 471 -4.94 21.84 16.64
C GLU A 471 -5.89 22.35 17.72
N LYS A 472 -5.64 23.57 18.21
CA LYS A 472 -6.60 24.25 19.09
C LYS A 472 -7.75 24.77 18.24
N LYS A 473 -8.93 24.15 18.36
CA LYS A 473 -10.18 24.78 17.91
C LYS A 473 -10.23 26.20 18.49
N ALA A 474 -10.29 27.21 17.63
CA ALA A 474 -10.51 28.58 18.07
C ALA A 474 -11.86 28.64 18.80
N LYS A 475 -11.90 29.19 20.02
CA LYS A 475 -13.17 29.43 20.71
C LYS A 475 -14.03 30.36 19.83
N PRO A 476 -15.33 30.07 19.63
CA PRO A 476 -16.23 31.03 19.00
C PRO A 476 -16.17 32.35 19.75
N LYS A 477 -16.04 33.48 19.03
CA LYS A 477 -16.17 34.80 19.64
C LYS A 477 -17.62 35.00 20.04
N VAL A 478 -17.94 34.75 21.31
CA VAL A 478 -19.25 35.10 21.89
C VAL A 478 -19.45 36.61 21.69
N GLY A 479 -20.62 36.98 21.18
CA GLY A 479 -20.85 38.29 20.58
C GLY A 479 -20.63 39.47 21.52
N GLY A 480 -19.92 40.50 21.02
CA GLY A 480 -19.87 41.80 21.67
C GLY A 480 -21.25 42.45 21.66
N LYS A 481 -21.70 42.92 22.84
CA LYS A 481 -23.01 43.57 23.00
C LYS A 481 -23.18 44.74 22.03
N ALA A 482 -24.32 44.79 21.35
CA ALA A 482 -24.74 46.00 20.64
C ALA A 482 -24.94 47.14 21.65
N ALA A 483 -24.14 48.20 21.51
CA ALA A 483 -24.38 49.44 22.24
C ALA A 483 -25.62 50.12 21.66
N ARG A 484 -26.69 50.22 22.47
CA ARG A 484 -27.84 51.06 22.13
C ARG A 484 -27.44 52.53 22.24
N THR A 485 -27.46 53.24 21.12
CA THR A 485 -27.44 54.70 21.07
C THR A 485 -28.67 55.27 21.80
N ARG A 486 -28.49 56.40 22.47
CA ARG A 486 -29.53 57.37 22.77
C ARG A 486 -29.18 58.66 22.05
#